data_AF-A0A0J7K6G3-F1
#
_entry.id   AF-A0A0J7K6G3-F1
#
_cell.length_a   1.000
_cell.length_b   1.000
_cell.length_c   1.000
_cell.angle_alpha   90.00
_cell.angle_beta   90.00
_cell.angle_gamma   90.00
#
_symmetry.space_group_name_H-M   'P 1'
#
loop_
_entity.id
_entity.type
_entity.pdbx_description
1 polymer ?
#
loop_
_entity_poly.entity_id
_entity_poly.type
_entity_poly.pdbx_seq_one_letter_code
_entity_poly.pdbx_strand_id
1 'polypeptide(L)'
;MHGALIFAGQLALKIATDLEFDYVHATRYRGGATGGQLHWLRAPQLPLVGRCVLLVDDILDEGHTLKAVREDCLRRGAKQVLIVTLCRKLHDRLAPGIESDFNGLDLPDRYVFGYGMDYREQGRNLPAIYALK
;
A
#
# COMPACT_ATOMS: atom_id res chain seq x y z
N MET A 1 -9.97 -0.90 1.47
CA MET A 1 -9.01 0.00 0.82
C MET A 1 -9.63 1.37 0.68
N HIS A 2 -9.09 2.39 1.36
CA HIS A 2 -9.57 3.78 1.22
C HIS A 2 -8.47 4.67 0.63
N GLY A 3 -7.28 4.67 1.25
CA GLY A 3 -6.12 5.46 0.85
C GLY A 3 -5.76 5.35 -0.62
N ALA A 4 -5.37 4.16 -1.06
CA ALA A 4 -4.93 3.90 -2.43
C ALA A 4 -6.02 4.01 -3.51
N LEU A 5 -7.31 4.20 -3.16
CA LEU A 5 -8.42 4.09 -4.11
C LEU A 5 -8.29 5.04 -5.30
N ILE A 6 -7.96 6.31 -5.05
CA ILE A 6 -7.83 7.32 -6.10
C ILE A 6 -6.63 7.00 -6.99
N PHE A 7 -5.48 6.73 -6.38
CA PHE A 7 -4.24 6.44 -7.10
C PHE A 7 -4.34 5.15 -7.94
N ALA A 8 -4.82 4.05 -7.35
CA ALA A 8 -4.98 2.77 -8.03
C ALA A 8 -5.92 2.88 -9.24
N GLY A 9 -7.02 3.61 -9.11
CA GLY A 9 -7.94 3.87 -10.23
C GLY A 9 -7.26 4.63 -11.38
N GLN A 10 -6.49 5.68 -11.06
CA GLN A 10 -5.75 6.46 -12.07
C GLN A 10 -4.62 5.66 -12.72
N LEU A 11 -3.89 4.86 -11.94
CA LEU A 11 -2.82 4.00 -12.42
C LEU A 11 -3.36 2.93 -13.37
N ALA A 12 -4.46 2.29 -13.01
CA ALA A 12 -5.01 1.20 -13.80
C ALA A 12 -5.45 1.64 -15.21
N LEU A 13 -5.98 2.86 -15.36
CA LEU A 13 -6.30 3.44 -16.66
C LEU A 13 -5.08 3.68 -17.56
N LYS A 14 -3.87 3.65 -17.00
CA LYS A 14 -2.60 3.86 -17.74
C LYS A 14 -1.86 2.57 -18.04
N ILE A 15 -2.30 1.43 -17.51
CA ILE A 15 -1.67 0.14 -17.76
C ILE A 15 -2.24 -0.46 -19.05
N ALA A 16 -1.37 -0.68 -20.05
CA ALA A 16 -1.75 -1.10 -21.40
C ALA A 16 -1.90 -2.62 -21.57
N THR A 17 -2.27 -3.34 -20.51
CA THR A 17 -2.51 -4.78 -20.51
C THR A 17 -3.72 -5.10 -19.64
N ASP A 18 -4.31 -6.28 -19.85
CA ASP A 18 -5.42 -6.77 -19.05
C ASP A 18 -5.02 -6.91 -17.58
N LEU A 19 -5.91 -6.46 -16.69
CA LEU A 19 -5.75 -6.49 -15.24
C LEU A 19 -6.96 -7.16 -14.60
N GLU A 20 -6.72 -8.02 -13.62
CA GLU A 20 -7.74 -8.44 -12.66
C GLU A 20 -7.61 -7.58 -11.40
N PHE A 21 -8.75 -7.03 -10.94
CA PHE A 21 -8.79 -6.17 -9.76
C PHE A 21 -9.20 -6.95 -8.53
N ASP A 22 -8.45 -6.75 -7.47
CA ASP A 22 -8.84 -7.13 -6.11
C ASP A 22 -8.46 -5.98 -5.17
N TYR A 23 -9.10 -5.92 -4.00
CA TYR A 23 -8.71 -5.00 -2.93
C TYR A 23 -8.35 -5.76 -1.67
N VAL A 24 -7.45 -5.22 -0.89
CA VAL A 24 -7.21 -5.77 0.46
C VAL A 24 -7.50 -4.73 1.52
N HIS A 25 -7.84 -5.21 2.69
CA HIS A 25 -7.96 -4.37 3.87
C HIS A 25 -7.36 -5.14 5.04
N ALA A 26 -6.23 -4.63 5.54
CA ALA A 26 -5.49 -5.25 6.61
C ALA A 26 -5.12 -4.22 7.68
N THR A 27 -5.14 -4.66 8.92
CA THR A 27 -4.56 -3.93 10.06
C THR A 27 -3.50 -4.81 10.71
N ARG A 28 -2.70 -4.23 11.61
CA ARG A 28 -1.73 -4.99 12.42
C ARG A 28 -2.17 -5.00 13.87
N TYR A 29 -2.15 -6.18 14.50
CA TYR A 29 -2.29 -6.26 15.96
C TYR A 29 -1.01 -5.73 16.64
N ARG A 30 -1.16 -4.84 17.61
CA ARG A 30 -0.05 -4.27 18.40
C ARG A 30 0.21 -5.00 19.73
N GLY A 31 -0.35 -6.20 19.93
CA GLY A 31 -0.21 -6.97 21.17
C GLY A 31 0.74 -8.16 21.03
N GLY A 32 1.85 -8.16 21.79
CA GLY A 32 2.80 -9.27 21.91
C GLY A 32 4.18 -9.01 21.28
N ALA A 33 5.25 -9.45 21.95
CA ALA A 33 6.66 -9.08 21.78
C ALA A 33 7.34 -9.45 20.43
N THR A 34 6.60 -9.68 19.36
CA THR A 34 7.13 -9.99 18.03
C THR A 34 6.21 -9.39 16.98
N GLY A 35 6.77 -8.66 16.01
CA GLY A 35 6.07 -7.90 14.97
C GLY A 35 4.73 -8.52 14.53
N GLY A 36 3.63 -7.86 14.93
CA GLY A 36 2.29 -8.43 14.91
C GLY A 36 1.84 -8.99 13.57
N GLN A 37 1.18 -10.15 13.65
CA GLN A 37 0.50 -10.81 12.54
C GLN A 37 -0.51 -9.87 11.88
N LEU A 38 -0.68 -10.07 10.57
CA LEU A 38 -1.63 -9.33 9.77
C LEU A 38 -3.06 -9.74 10.14
N HIS A 39 -3.91 -8.75 10.43
CA HIS A 39 -5.34 -8.95 10.62
C HIS A 39 -6.09 -8.54 9.36
N TRP A 40 -6.69 -9.50 8.67
CA TRP A 40 -7.48 -9.24 7.48
C TRP A 40 -8.88 -8.78 7.86
N LEU A 41 -9.24 -7.55 7.50
CA LEU A 41 -10.63 -7.09 7.39
C LEU A 41 -11.25 -7.55 6.06
N ARG A 42 -10.43 -7.58 5.01
CA ARG A 42 -10.68 -8.32 3.76
C ARG A 42 -9.38 -8.86 3.22
N ALA A 43 -9.30 -10.18 3.09
CA ALA A 43 -8.19 -10.87 2.44
C ALA A 43 -8.37 -10.90 0.91
N PRO A 44 -7.28 -11.15 0.14
CA PRO A 44 -7.40 -11.42 -1.29
C PRO A 44 -8.40 -12.54 -1.56
N GLN A 45 -9.28 -12.34 -2.53
CA GLN A 45 -10.27 -13.32 -2.99
C GLN A 45 -9.83 -14.01 -4.27
N LEU A 46 -9.01 -13.35 -5.10
CA LEU A 46 -8.48 -13.96 -6.31
C LEU A 46 -7.36 -14.98 -5.98
N PRO A 47 -7.26 -16.09 -6.72
CA PRO A 47 -6.15 -17.02 -6.59
C PRO A 47 -4.85 -16.33 -7.04
N LEU A 48 -3.81 -16.39 -6.21
CA LEU A 48 -2.53 -15.72 -6.50
C LEU A 48 -1.49 -16.66 -7.13
N VAL A 49 -1.72 -17.98 -7.10
CA VAL A 49 -0.76 -19.00 -7.56
C VAL A 49 -0.31 -18.73 -8.99
N GLY A 50 1.01 -18.62 -9.19
CA GLY A 50 1.63 -18.42 -10.50
C GLY A 50 1.47 -17.02 -11.09
N ARG A 51 0.80 -16.09 -10.39
CA ARG A 51 0.52 -14.73 -10.90
C ARG A 51 1.60 -13.72 -10.52
N CYS A 52 1.74 -12.70 -11.36
CA CYS A 52 2.41 -11.46 -10.98
C CYS A 52 1.39 -10.55 -10.29
N VAL A 53 1.67 -10.18 -9.03
CA VAL A 53 0.79 -9.33 -8.22
C VAL A 53 1.40 -7.94 -8.14
N LEU A 54 0.61 -6.92 -8.49
CA LEU A 54 0.97 -5.53 -8.29
C LEU A 54 0.23 -5.00 -7.06
N LEU A 55 0.94 -4.80 -5.95
CA LEU A 55 0.41 -4.15 -4.76
C LEU A 55 0.50 -2.64 -4.95
N VAL A 56 -0.65 -1.97 -4.91
CA VAL A 56 -0.75 -0.52 -5.09
C VAL A 56 -1.20 0.11 -3.77
N ASP A 57 -0.40 1.04 -3.24
CA ASP A 57 -0.73 1.77 -2.02
C ASP A 57 -0.57 3.29 -2.20
N ASP A 58 -1.21 4.09 -1.36
CA ASP A 58 -1.07 5.55 -1.40
C ASP A 58 0.29 6.02 -0.83
N ILE A 59 0.77 5.40 0.25
CA ILE A 59 2.00 5.83 0.90
C ILE A 59 2.82 4.68 1.50
N LEU A 60 4.11 4.67 1.19
CA LEU A 60 5.13 3.92 1.93
C LEU A 60 5.72 4.80 3.04
N ASP A 61 5.20 4.63 4.25
CA ASP A 61 5.74 5.17 5.50
C ASP A 61 6.70 4.13 6.12
N GLU A 62 6.44 3.62 7.33
CA GLU A 62 7.21 2.52 7.94
C GLU A 62 7.12 1.19 7.16
N GLY A 63 6.12 1.00 6.29
CA GLY A 63 6.02 -0.17 5.39
C GLY A 63 5.67 -1.51 6.05
N HIS A 64 5.40 -1.51 7.35
CA HIS A 64 5.11 -2.70 8.14
C HIS A 64 3.91 -3.53 7.67
N THR A 65 2.80 -2.88 7.30
CA THR A 65 1.61 -3.58 6.78
C THR A 65 1.85 -4.07 5.37
N LEU A 66 2.38 -3.20 4.50
CA LEU A 66 2.65 -3.53 3.10
C LEU A 66 3.62 -4.70 2.95
N LYS A 67 4.67 -4.76 3.79
CA LYS A 67 5.59 -5.91 3.88
C LYS A 67 4.85 -7.20 4.20
N ALA A 68 4.01 -7.20 5.23
CA ALA A 68 3.27 -8.39 5.63
C ALA A 68 2.26 -8.85 4.56
N VAL A 69 1.64 -7.91 3.83
CA VAL A 69 0.79 -8.22 2.67
C VAL A 69 1.61 -8.85 1.54
N ARG A 70 2.77 -8.28 1.19
CA ARG A 70 3.69 -8.84 0.19
C ARG A 70 4.09 -10.28 0.52
N GLU A 71 4.50 -10.52 1.77
CA GLU A 71 4.88 -11.85 2.24
C GLU A 71 3.69 -12.83 2.18
N ASP A 72 2.47 -12.37 2.48
CA ASP A 72 1.28 -13.22 2.37
C ASP A 72 0.96 -13.59 0.92
N CYS A 73 1.07 -12.65 -0.02
CA CYS A 73 0.90 -12.92 -1.44
C CYS A 73 1.91 -13.97 -1.93
N LEU A 74 3.18 -13.88 -1.53
CA LEU A 74 4.21 -14.87 -1.85
C LEU A 74 3.89 -16.25 -1.25
N ARG A 75 3.48 -16.30 0.04
CA ARG A 75 3.06 -17.56 0.68
C ARG A 75 1.88 -18.23 -0.02
N ARG A 76 0.98 -17.45 -0.62
CA ARG A 76 -0.15 -17.94 -1.44
C ARG A 76 0.25 -18.39 -2.85
N GLY A 77 1.53 -18.36 -3.18
CA GLY A 77 2.07 -18.87 -4.44
C GLY A 77 2.18 -17.84 -5.55
N ALA A 78 2.09 -16.54 -5.26
CA ALA A 78 2.40 -15.51 -6.26
C ALA A 78 3.81 -15.74 -6.84
N LYS A 79 3.91 -15.72 -8.17
CA LYS A 79 5.19 -15.84 -8.88
C LYS A 79 6.10 -14.65 -8.60
N GLN A 80 5.49 -13.46 -8.50
CA GLN A 80 6.18 -12.20 -8.25
C GLN A 80 5.21 -11.24 -7.56
N VAL A 81 5.73 -10.40 -6.67
CA VAL A 81 4.97 -9.33 -6.03
C VAL A 81 5.77 -8.04 -6.17
N LEU A 82 5.22 -7.09 -6.93
CA LEU A 82 5.75 -5.74 -7.13
C LEU A 82 4.95 -4.74 -6.29
N ILE A 83 5.60 -3.70 -5.81
CA ILE A 83 5.00 -2.63 -5.01
C ILE A 83 5.06 -1.31 -5.78
N VAL A 84 3.90 -0.68 -5.91
CA VAL A 84 3.75 0.67 -6.45
C VAL A 84 3.16 1.55 -5.36
N THR A 85 3.84 2.62 -5.01
CA THR A 85 3.32 3.63 -4.09
C THR A 85 3.23 4.99 -4.78
N LEU A 86 2.19 5.75 -4.46
CA LEU A 86 2.11 7.14 -4.90
C LEU A 86 3.19 7.96 -4.21
N CYS A 87 3.34 7.78 -2.90
CA CYS A 87 4.31 8.50 -2.08
C CYS A 87 5.20 7.56 -1.29
N ARG A 88 6.45 7.98 -1.05
CA ARG A 88 7.37 7.38 -0.10
C ARG A 88 7.88 8.45 0.86
N LYS A 89 7.82 8.21 2.17
CA LYS A 89 8.43 9.12 3.14
C LYS A 89 9.92 8.84 3.30
N LEU A 90 10.70 9.91 3.37
CA LEU A 90 12.14 9.85 3.62
C LEU A 90 12.40 9.93 5.13
N HIS A 91 12.67 8.78 5.75
CA HIS A 91 13.05 8.64 7.16
C HIS A 91 13.68 7.26 7.43
N ASP A 92 14.32 7.10 8.59
CA ASP A 92 15.08 5.89 8.95
C ASP A 92 14.23 4.78 9.62
N ARG A 93 12.89 4.92 9.64
CA ARG A 93 11.96 3.98 10.28
C ARG A 93 11.38 2.92 9.34
N LEU A 94 11.91 2.80 8.11
CA LEU A 94 11.41 1.84 7.13
C LEU A 94 11.67 0.40 7.60
N ALA A 95 10.66 -0.46 7.51
CA ALA A 95 10.79 -1.87 7.87
C ALA A 95 11.88 -2.56 7.01
N PRO A 96 12.77 -3.38 7.59
CA PRO A 96 13.82 -4.03 6.80
C PRO A 96 13.28 -4.90 5.67
N GLY A 97 13.87 -4.82 4.48
CA GLY A 97 13.52 -5.66 3.33
C GLY A 97 12.21 -5.30 2.62
N ILE A 98 11.69 -4.08 2.86
CA ILE A 98 10.61 -3.50 2.04
C ILE A 98 11.13 -2.28 1.29
N GLU A 99 10.71 -2.14 0.05
CA GLU A 99 10.91 -0.97 -0.78
C GLU A 99 9.73 -0.87 -1.76
N SER A 100 9.60 0.29 -2.40
CA SER A 100 8.67 0.47 -3.50
C SER A 100 9.43 0.23 -4.80
N ASP A 101 9.04 -0.76 -5.59
CA ASP A 101 9.63 -1.01 -6.92
C ASP A 101 9.39 0.19 -7.85
N PHE A 102 8.24 0.84 -7.69
CA PHE A 102 7.87 2.07 -8.38
C PHE A 102 7.33 3.08 -7.37
N ASN A 103 7.90 4.28 -7.33
CA ASN A 103 7.44 5.36 -6.46
C ASN A 103 7.08 6.59 -7.29
N GLY A 104 5.97 7.25 -6.96
CA GLY A 104 5.55 8.49 -7.61
C GLY A 104 6.30 9.73 -7.10
N LEU A 105 6.40 9.88 -5.78
CA LEU A 105 6.96 11.07 -5.13
C LEU A 105 7.66 10.73 -3.81
N ASP A 106 8.83 11.34 -3.58
CA ASP A 106 9.45 11.33 -2.26
C ASP A 106 8.94 12.51 -1.41
N LEU A 107 8.56 12.23 -0.16
CA LEU A 107 8.02 13.19 0.79
C LEU A 107 8.93 13.34 2.01
N PRO A 108 9.02 14.54 2.61
CA PRO A 108 9.62 14.68 3.93
C PRO A 108 8.80 13.93 4.98
N ASP A 109 9.40 13.71 6.15
CA ASP A 109 8.74 13.07 7.29
C ASP A 109 7.70 13.99 7.95
N ARG A 110 6.57 14.18 7.26
CA ARG A 110 5.44 14.98 7.69
C ARG A 110 4.14 14.20 7.56
N TYR A 111 3.15 14.61 8.33
CA TYR A 111 1.81 14.09 8.16
C TYR A 111 1.21 14.67 6.87
N VAL A 112 0.85 13.80 5.93
CA VAL A 112 0.25 14.17 4.64
C VAL A 112 -1.15 13.60 4.49
N PHE A 113 -1.98 14.30 3.72
CA PHE A 113 -3.37 13.94 3.44
C PHE A 113 -3.78 14.49 2.07
N GLY A 114 -4.95 14.10 1.57
CA GLY A 114 -5.38 14.41 0.22
C GLY A 114 -5.01 13.33 -0.78
N TYR A 115 -5.64 13.35 -1.95
CA TYR A 115 -5.43 12.36 -3.01
C TYR A 115 -5.60 10.90 -2.54
N GLY A 116 -6.61 10.66 -1.68
CA GLY A 116 -6.92 9.36 -1.10
C GLY A 116 -6.50 9.21 0.36
N MET A 117 -5.37 9.81 0.74
CA MET A 117 -4.90 9.88 2.13
C MET A 117 -5.81 10.77 2.98
N ASP A 118 -6.01 10.45 4.25
CA ASP A 118 -6.88 11.21 5.15
C ASP A 118 -6.17 11.96 6.25
N TYR A 119 -6.89 12.92 6.83
CA TYR A 119 -6.70 13.40 8.17
C TYR A 119 -8.00 13.20 8.95
N ARG A 120 -8.02 12.24 9.88
CA ARG A 120 -9.21 11.87 10.66
C ARG A 120 -10.39 11.48 9.77
N GLU A 121 -10.15 10.62 8.79
CA GLU A 121 -11.10 10.19 7.75
C GLU A 121 -11.58 11.27 6.77
N GLN A 122 -11.12 12.51 6.92
CA GLN A 122 -11.48 13.63 6.05
C GLN A 122 -10.37 13.96 5.05
N GLY A 123 -10.73 14.68 3.98
CA GLY A 123 -9.76 15.23 3.03
C GLY A 123 -9.30 14.26 1.93
N ARG A 124 -9.73 13.00 1.94
CA ARG A 124 -9.39 12.00 0.89
C ARG A 124 -9.70 12.49 -0.53
N ASN A 125 -10.76 13.27 -0.69
CA ASN A 125 -11.25 13.78 -1.97
C ASN A 125 -10.52 15.04 -2.47
N LEU A 126 -9.55 15.57 -1.74
CA LEU A 126 -8.79 16.73 -2.19
C LEU A 126 -7.91 16.35 -3.40
N PRO A 127 -7.83 17.22 -4.43
CA PRO A 127 -7.20 16.88 -5.72
C PRO A 127 -5.66 16.94 -5.69
N ALA A 128 -5.06 17.16 -4.51
CA ALA A 128 -3.63 17.31 -4.32
C ALA A 128 -3.21 16.71 -2.96
N ILE A 129 -1.90 16.55 -2.79
CA ILE A 129 -1.29 16.12 -1.53
C ILE A 129 -0.96 17.37 -0.70
N TYR A 130 -1.42 17.39 0.54
CA TYR A 130 -1.20 18.46 1.51
C TYR A 130 -0.41 17.91 2.69
N ALA A 131 0.31 18.78 3.39
CA ALA A 131 1.02 18.45 4.62
C ALA A 131 0.54 19.35 5.77
N LEU A 132 0.35 18.78 6.96
CA LEU A 132 0.13 19.58 8.16
C LEU A 132 1.37 20.40 8.47
N LYS A 133 1.15 21.64 8.95
CA LYS A 133 2.23 22.55 9.36
C LYS A 133 3.12 21.90 10.40
#